data_AF-A0A849MAJ9-F1
#
_entry.id   AF-A0A849MAJ9-F1
#
_cell.length_a   1.000
_cell.length_b   1.000
_cell.length_c   1.000
_cell.angle_alpha   90.00
_cell.angle_beta   90.00
_cell.angle_gamma   90.00
#
_symmetry.space_group_name_H-M   'P 1'
#
loop_
_entity.id
_entity.type
_entity.pdbx_description
1 polymer ?
#
loop_
_entity_poly.entity_id
_entity_poly.type
_entity_poly.pdbx_seq_one_letter_code
_entity_poly.pdbx_strand_id
1 'polypeptide(L)'
;MEFNEIFFGERDFYTEQNICKYIRYSKKFSSENELDFTKGLLFFSSSLQRTWLVVSNERLYCILDDKRVETPHINWSIKKKKLLQNDTLLINLNVRDKSKNSGIIDFGEKHKNWLFSERLFLYRDVEDVIEDFILKNMNVSSSTKKDREEGESDVNN
;
A
#
# COMPACT_ATOMS: atom_id res chain seq x y z
N MET A 1 -18.56 -31.45 -21.67
CA MET A 1 -17.96 -30.10 -21.70
C MET A 1 -16.68 -30.19 -20.90
N GLU A 2 -15.56 -30.40 -21.58
CA GLU A 2 -14.24 -30.37 -20.97
C GLU A 2 -13.76 -28.93 -20.99
N PHE A 3 -13.62 -28.32 -19.81
CA PHE A 3 -12.92 -27.05 -19.68
C PHE A 3 -11.44 -27.35 -19.84
N ASN A 4 -10.89 -27.02 -21.01
CA ASN A 4 -9.46 -26.92 -21.23
C ASN A 4 -8.86 -26.04 -20.15
N GLU A 5 -8.12 -26.65 -19.22
CA GLU A 5 -7.14 -25.97 -18.39
C GLU A 5 -6.06 -25.46 -19.33
N ILE A 6 -6.28 -24.26 -19.88
CA ILE A 6 -5.22 -23.49 -20.48
C ILE A 6 -4.32 -23.07 -19.32
N PHE A 7 -3.34 -23.90 -18.99
CA PHE A 7 -2.16 -23.53 -18.22
C PHE A 7 -1.39 -22.47 -19.04
N PHE A 8 -1.92 -21.25 -19.08
CA PHE A 8 -1.09 -20.08 -19.28
C PHE A 8 -0.06 -20.11 -18.17
N GLY A 9 1.21 -19.82 -18.46
CA GLY A 9 2.29 -19.77 -17.47
C GLY A 9 2.02 -18.71 -16.39
N GLU A 10 1.08 -19.00 -15.49
CA GLU A 10 0.71 -18.17 -14.37
C GLU A 10 1.89 -18.12 -13.44
N ARG A 11 2.39 -16.92 -13.20
CA ARG A 11 3.42 -16.73 -12.20
C ARG A 11 2.83 -16.87 -10.80
N ASP A 12 3.70 -17.09 -9.82
CA ASP A 12 3.32 -16.95 -8.43
C ASP A 12 3.04 -15.49 -8.04
N PHE A 13 2.23 -15.32 -6.99
CA PHE A 13 2.03 -14.02 -6.38
C PHE A 13 3.32 -13.51 -5.76
N TYR A 14 3.51 -12.21 -5.80
CA TYR A 14 4.65 -11.59 -5.14
C TYR A 14 4.44 -11.64 -3.62
N THR A 15 5.54 -11.82 -2.89
CA THR A 15 5.57 -11.63 -1.44
C THR A 15 5.47 -10.14 -1.12
N GLU A 16 5.09 -9.79 0.11
CA GLU A 16 5.09 -8.39 0.58
C GLU A 16 6.43 -7.71 0.28
N GLN A 17 7.55 -8.39 0.58
CA GLN A 17 8.89 -7.86 0.35
C GLN A 17 9.16 -7.58 -1.13
N ASN A 18 8.69 -8.46 -2.02
CA ASN A 18 8.84 -8.27 -3.47
C ASN A 18 7.95 -7.14 -3.99
N ILE A 19 6.73 -6.98 -3.45
CA ILE A 19 5.84 -5.86 -3.75
C ILE A 19 6.46 -4.52 -3.28
N CYS A 20 7.01 -4.49 -2.07
CA CYS A 20 7.70 -3.32 -1.52
C CYS A 20 8.95 -2.96 -2.34
N LYS A 21 9.72 -3.96 -2.78
CA LYS A 21 10.86 -3.77 -3.70
C LYS A 21 10.42 -3.29 -5.08
N TYR A 22 9.30 -3.78 -5.60
CA TYR A 22 8.80 -3.41 -6.93
C TYR A 22 8.56 -1.91 -7.08
N ILE A 23 8.06 -1.23 -6.04
CA ILE A 23 7.88 0.23 -6.06
C ILE A 23 9.19 0.97 -6.30
N ARG A 24 10.30 0.47 -5.74
CA ARG A 24 11.64 1.06 -5.86
C ARG A 24 12.09 1.20 -7.31
N TYR A 25 11.70 0.26 -8.16
CA TYR A 25 12.11 0.19 -9.56
C TYR A 25 11.04 0.72 -10.52
N SER A 26 9.90 1.20 -10.00
CA SER A 26 8.81 1.66 -10.85
C SER A 26 9.07 3.06 -11.42
N LYS A 27 8.74 3.29 -12.69
CA LYS A 27 8.86 4.62 -13.33
C LYS A 27 8.02 5.74 -12.68
N LYS A 28 7.07 5.39 -11.81
CA LYS A 28 6.23 6.33 -11.05
C LYS A 28 6.92 6.83 -9.76
N PHE A 29 8.15 6.41 -9.52
CA PHE A 29 9.00 6.76 -8.38
C PHE A 29 9.61 8.16 -8.55
N SER A 30 9.62 8.97 -7.48
CA SER A 30 9.88 10.41 -7.60
C SER A 30 11.19 10.91 -6.99
N SER A 31 11.87 10.14 -6.13
CA SER A 31 13.19 10.52 -5.58
C SER A 31 13.82 9.41 -4.75
N GLU A 32 15.14 9.24 -4.80
CA GLU A 32 15.94 8.28 -4.03
C GLU A 32 15.66 8.28 -2.51
N ASN A 33 15.17 9.40 -1.95
CA ASN A 33 14.83 9.56 -0.52
C ASN A 33 13.49 8.89 -0.09
N GLU A 34 12.69 8.35 -1.00
CA GLU A 34 11.39 7.72 -0.69
C GLU A 34 11.53 6.28 -0.09
N LEU A 35 12.75 5.71 0.05
CA LEU A 35 12.94 4.24 0.12
C LEU A 35 13.56 3.61 1.36
N ASP A 36 13.92 4.39 2.37
CA ASP A 36 14.50 3.82 3.61
C ASP A 36 13.49 2.90 4.32
N PHE A 37 12.19 3.13 4.12
CA PHE A 37 11.14 2.35 4.74
C PHE A 37 9.93 2.17 3.80
N THR A 38 9.56 0.91 3.57
CA THR A 38 8.29 0.56 2.93
C THR A 38 7.64 -0.61 3.66
N LYS A 39 6.31 -0.57 3.75
CA LYS A 39 5.50 -1.65 4.36
C LYS A 39 4.26 -1.91 3.53
N GLY A 40 3.91 -3.19 3.38
CA GLY A 40 2.77 -3.64 2.59
C GLY A 40 1.64 -4.19 3.45
N LEU A 41 0.40 -3.91 3.04
CA LEU A 41 -0.81 -4.50 3.57
C LEU A 41 -1.59 -5.15 2.43
N LEU A 42 -1.75 -6.47 2.50
CA LEU A 42 -2.64 -7.20 1.61
C LEU A 42 -4.07 -6.97 2.08
N PHE A 43 -4.92 -6.36 1.24
CA PHE A 43 -6.32 -6.13 1.61
C PHE A 43 -7.32 -6.84 0.71
N PHE A 44 -6.87 -7.42 -0.41
CA PHE A 44 -7.70 -8.28 -1.25
C PHE A 44 -6.92 -9.47 -1.78
N SER A 45 -7.53 -10.65 -1.79
CA SER A 45 -6.96 -11.85 -2.40
C SER A 45 -8.02 -12.79 -2.98
N SER A 46 -7.86 -13.07 -4.28
CA SER A 46 -8.51 -14.15 -5.01
C SER A 46 -7.48 -15.17 -5.50
N SER A 47 -7.92 -16.18 -6.27
CA SER A 47 -7.04 -17.14 -6.94
C SER A 47 -6.13 -16.49 -8.00
N LEU A 48 -6.61 -15.43 -8.65
CA LEU A 48 -5.93 -14.79 -9.79
C LEU A 48 -5.28 -13.44 -9.45
N GLN A 49 -5.76 -12.76 -8.41
CA GLN A 49 -5.32 -11.39 -8.09
C GLN A 49 -5.13 -11.19 -6.59
N ARG A 50 -4.09 -10.43 -6.24
CA ARG A 50 -3.92 -9.77 -4.94
C ARG A 50 -3.87 -8.26 -5.10
N THR A 51 -4.39 -7.54 -4.11
CA THR A 51 -4.31 -6.08 -4.06
C THR A 51 -3.65 -5.65 -2.77
N TRP A 52 -2.60 -4.84 -2.91
CA TRP A 52 -1.77 -4.38 -1.82
C TRP A 52 -1.88 -2.87 -1.67
N LEU A 53 -1.98 -2.41 -0.43
CA LEU A 53 -1.59 -1.06 -0.06
C LEU A 53 -0.12 -1.08 0.34
N VAL A 54 0.66 -0.12 -0.14
CA VAL A 54 2.05 0.03 0.29
C VAL A 54 2.28 1.45 0.73
N VAL A 55 2.81 1.60 1.93
CA VAL A 55 3.21 2.88 2.51
C VAL A 55 4.71 3.07 2.31
N SER A 56 5.10 4.27 1.89
CA SER A 56 6.45 4.81 2.02
C SER A 56 6.43 6.08 2.87
N ASN A 57 7.59 6.69 3.07
CA ASN A 57 7.73 7.96 3.79
C ASN A 57 6.90 9.10 3.18
N GLU A 58 6.67 9.05 1.86
CA GLU A 58 6.09 10.16 1.10
C GLU A 58 4.75 9.81 0.44
N ARG A 59 4.40 8.52 0.31
CA ARG A 59 3.27 8.10 -0.51
C ARG A 59 2.60 6.83 -0.03
N LEU A 60 1.30 6.74 -0.26
CA LEU A 60 0.52 5.50 -0.25
C LEU A 60 0.34 5.05 -1.69
N TYR A 61 0.58 3.78 -1.97
CA TYR A 61 0.40 3.16 -3.29
C TYR A 61 -0.65 2.06 -3.20
N CYS A 62 -1.42 1.88 -4.28
CA CYS A 62 -2.24 0.70 -4.47
C CYS A 62 -1.70 -0.12 -5.64
N ILE A 63 -1.39 -1.39 -5.37
CA ILE A 63 -0.72 -2.29 -6.30
C ILE A 63 -1.59 -3.49 -6.57
N LEU A 64 -1.76 -3.79 -7.85
CA LEU A 64 -2.41 -4.98 -8.36
C LEU A 64 -1.36 -6.02 -8.73
N ASP A 65 -1.46 -7.19 -8.12
CA ASP A 65 -0.64 -8.35 -8.36
C ASP A 65 -1.52 -9.43 -9.00
N ASP A 66 -1.59 -9.45 -10.33
CA ASP A 66 -2.38 -10.39 -11.12
C ASP A 66 -1.47 -11.44 -11.75
N LYS A 67 -1.77 -12.73 -11.54
CA LYS A 67 -0.95 -13.85 -12.02
C LYS A 67 -0.92 -13.99 -13.54
N ARG A 68 -1.88 -13.39 -14.23
CA ARG A 68 -2.03 -13.45 -15.69
C ARG A 68 -1.12 -12.45 -16.40
N VAL A 69 -0.46 -11.55 -15.66
CA VAL A 69 0.50 -10.57 -16.18
C VAL A 69 1.86 -10.77 -15.54
N GLU A 70 2.93 -10.44 -16.27
CA GLU A 70 4.31 -10.72 -15.87
C GLU A 70 4.75 -9.99 -14.59
N THR A 71 4.28 -8.75 -14.40
CA THR A 71 4.67 -7.93 -13.25
C THR A 71 3.47 -7.27 -12.59
N PRO A 72 3.56 -6.95 -11.28
CA PRO A 72 2.55 -6.15 -10.60
C PRO A 72 2.38 -4.77 -11.26
N HIS A 73 1.26 -4.12 -11.00
CA HIS A 73 0.95 -2.81 -11.55
C HIS A 73 0.57 -1.81 -10.44
N ILE A 74 1.25 -0.65 -10.39
CA ILE A 74 0.83 0.47 -9.53
C ILE A 74 -0.37 1.15 -10.19
N ASN A 75 -1.56 0.89 -9.64
CA ASN A 75 -2.80 1.47 -10.15
C ASN A 75 -2.88 2.96 -9.83
N TRP A 76 -2.70 3.33 -8.55
CA TRP A 76 -2.66 4.73 -8.13
C TRP A 76 -1.69 4.95 -6.95
N SER A 77 -1.41 6.23 -6.68
CA SER A 77 -0.65 6.66 -5.50
C SER A 77 -1.13 8.01 -4.99
N ILE A 78 -1.06 8.22 -3.67
CA ILE A 78 -1.43 9.47 -2.98
C ILE A 78 -0.20 9.95 -2.21
N LYS A 79 0.14 11.24 -2.34
CA LYS A 79 1.23 11.86 -1.55
C LYS A 79 0.81 12.03 -0.09
N LYS A 80 1.74 11.84 0.86
CA LYS A 80 1.56 12.01 2.30
C LYS A 80 0.88 13.33 2.64
N LYS A 81 1.31 14.44 2.04
CA LYS A 81 0.69 15.77 2.24
C LYS A 81 -0.79 15.90 1.83
N LYS A 82 -1.31 14.99 1.01
CA LYS A 82 -2.74 14.91 0.64
C LYS A 82 -3.48 13.86 1.47
N LEU A 83 -2.73 13.00 2.15
CA LEU A 83 -3.25 11.89 2.94
C LEU A 83 -3.32 12.26 4.42
N LEU A 84 -2.34 13.01 4.93
CA LEU A 84 -2.15 13.31 6.34
C LEU A 84 -1.94 14.81 6.59
N GLN A 85 -2.48 15.30 7.70
CA GLN A 85 -2.18 16.60 8.29
C GLN A 85 -2.12 16.45 9.80
N ASN A 86 -1.02 16.86 10.44
CA ASN A 86 -0.82 16.77 11.89
C ASN A 86 -1.18 15.37 12.45
N ASP A 87 -0.62 14.32 11.83
CA ASP A 87 -0.87 12.92 12.18
C ASP A 87 -2.33 12.45 12.11
N THR A 88 -3.19 13.19 11.42
CA THR A 88 -4.58 12.83 11.18
C THR A 88 -4.81 12.49 9.71
N LEU A 89 -5.58 11.45 9.43
CA LEU A 89 -5.97 11.06 8.07
C LEU A 89 -6.96 12.08 7.49
N LEU A 90 -6.60 12.67 6.34
CA LEU A 90 -7.42 13.65 5.64
C LEU A 90 -8.45 13.04 4.69
N ILE A 91 -8.22 11.80 4.24
CA ILE A 91 -9.14 11.13 3.33
C ILE A 91 -10.19 10.37 4.13
N ASN A 92 -11.44 10.44 3.69
CA ASN A 92 -12.47 9.57 4.23
C ASN A 92 -12.32 8.16 3.64
N LEU A 93 -12.31 7.16 4.51
CA LEU A 93 -12.53 5.77 4.12
C LEU A 93 -14.04 5.53 4.13
N ASN A 94 -14.54 4.83 3.12
CA ASN A 94 -15.96 4.45 3.09
C ASN A 94 -16.08 3.00 2.68
N VAL A 95 -16.46 2.18 3.65
CA VAL A 95 -16.65 0.75 3.50
C VAL A 95 -18.11 0.39 3.35
N ARG A 96 -18.37 -0.50 2.38
CA ARG A 96 -19.70 -1.06 2.12
C ARG A 96 -19.60 -2.53 1.80
N ASP A 97 -20.58 -3.29 2.25
CA ASP A 97 -20.67 -4.71 1.94
C ASP A 97 -20.89 -4.93 0.44
N LYS A 98 -20.33 -6.02 -0.07
CA LYS A 98 -20.60 -6.50 -1.44
C LYS A 98 -21.10 -7.94 -1.46
N SER A 99 -20.48 -8.80 -0.66
CA SER A 99 -20.82 -10.21 -0.52
C SER A 99 -20.38 -10.73 0.84
N LYS A 100 -20.77 -11.98 1.17
CA LYS A 100 -20.36 -12.63 2.43
C LYS A 100 -18.84 -12.66 2.66
N ASN A 101 -18.04 -12.68 1.60
CA ASN A 101 -16.59 -12.85 1.67
C ASN A 101 -15.80 -11.63 1.18
N SER A 102 -16.49 -10.55 0.79
CA SER A 102 -15.84 -9.34 0.29
C SER A 102 -16.70 -8.11 0.47
N GLY A 103 -16.04 -6.99 0.76
CA GLY A 103 -16.63 -5.67 0.71
C GLY A 103 -15.97 -4.79 -0.35
N ILE A 104 -16.42 -3.55 -0.37
CA ILE A 104 -15.86 -2.47 -1.17
C ILE A 104 -15.38 -1.37 -0.23
N ILE A 105 -14.23 -0.79 -0.52
CA ILE A 105 -13.69 0.39 0.14
C ILE A 105 -13.40 1.50 -0.90
N ASP A 106 -13.72 2.73 -0.52
CA ASP A 106 -13.28 3.93 -1.22
C ASP A 106 -12.20 4.66 -0.42
N PHE A 107 -11.18 5.17 -1.10
CA PHE A 107 -10.13 6.02 -0.54
C PHE A 107 -10.34 7.46 -1.02
N GLY A 108 -11.16 8.20 -0.28
CA GLY A 108 -11.60 9.54 -0.65
C GLY A 108 -12.41 9.58 -1.96
N GLU A 109 -12.43 10.74 -2.62
CA GLU A 109 -13.30 10.96 -3.78
C GLU A 109 -12.75 10.37 -5.09
N LYS A 110 -11.45 10.09 -5.18
CA LYS A 110 -10.80 9.73 -6.45
C LYS A 110 -10.54 8.25 -6.64
N HIS A 111 -10.47 7.49 -5.55
CA HIS A 111 -10.05 6.09 -5.58
C HIS A 111 -11.18 5.23 -5.03
N LYS A 112 -12.19 4.99 -5.85
CA LYS A 112 -13.43 4.31 -5.45
C LYS A 112 -13.51 2.86 -5.94
N ASN A 113 -14.40 2.10 -5.34
CA ASN A 113 -14.82 0.76 -5.71
C ASN A 113 -13.72 -0.32 -5.59
N TRP A 114 -12.84 -0.19 -4.60
CA TRP A 114 -11.80 -1.19 -4.36
C TRP A 114 -12.36 -2.37 -3.59
N LEU A 115 -12.14 -3.58 -4.09
CA LEU A 115 -12.51 -4.79 -3.34
C LEU A 115 -11.55 -5.00 -2.18
N PHE A 116 -12.08 -5.49 -1.07
CA PHE A 116 -11.29 -6.09 0.00
C PHE A 116 -11.86 -7.47 0.37
N SER A 117 -11.06 -8.31 1.01
CA SER A 117 -11.47 -9.66 1.42
C SER A 117 -11.75 -9.69 2.92
N GLU A 118 -13.00 -9.92 3.32
CA GLU A 118 -13.43 -9.95 4.74
C GLU A 118 -12.57 -10.88 5.60
N ARG A 119 -12.19 -12.03 5.04
CA ARG A 119 -11.33 -13.01 5.71
C ARG A 119 -9.95 -12.50 6.13
N LEU A 120 -9.49 -11.37 5.60
CA LEU A 120 -8.23 -10.74 5.99
C LEU A 120 -8.39 -9.83 7.22
N PHE A 121 -9.63 -9.56 7.64
CA PHE A 121 -9.98 -8.58 8.67
C PHE A 121 -10.94 -9.15 9.74
N LEU A 122 -10.88 -10.47 10.00
CA LEU A 122 -11.86 -11.19 10.84
C LEU A 122 -12.07 -10.64 12.27
N TYR A 123 -11.12 -9.88 12.80
CA TYR A 123 -11.12 -9.45 14.20
C TYR A 123 -11.21 -7.92 14.37
N ARG A 124 -11.19 -7.15 13.28
CA ARG A 124 -11.13 -5.69 13.32
C ARG A 124 -11.80 -5.11 12.08
N ASP A 125 -12.45 -3.98 12.24
CA ASP A 125 -12.98 -3.22 11.11
C ASP A 125 -11.88 -2.86 10.11
N VAL A 126 -12.16 -3.06 8.83
CA VAL A 126 -11.19 -2.85 7.76
C VAL A 126 -10.76 -1.38 7.67
N GLU A 127 -11.65 -0.43 7.99
CA GLU A 127 -11.35 1.00 8.05
C GLU A 127 -10.28 1.28 9.10
N ASP A 128 -10.49 0.81 10.33
CA ASP A 128 -9.53 0.95 11.44
C ASP A 128 -8.18 0.32 11.11
N VAL A 129 -8.17 -0.88 10.51
CA VAL A 129 -6.92 -1.57 10.16
C VAL A 129 -6.13 -0.79 9.11
N ILE A 130 -6.82 -0.24 8.11
CA ILE A 130 -6.19 0.54 7.04
C ILE A 130 -5.72 1.89 7.56
N GLU A 131 -6.53 2.59 8.36
CA GLU A 131 -6.16 3.86 8.97
C GLU A 131 -4.94 3.69 9.88
N ASP A 132 -4.98 2.73 10.81
CA ASP A 132 -3.85 2.39 11.68
C ASP A 132 -2.60 2.07 10.87
N PHE A 133 -2.75 1.26 9.81
CA PHE A 133 -1.65 0.90 8.95
C PHE A 133 -1.01 2.14 8.30
N ILE A 134 -1.82 3.08 7.80
CA ILE A 134 -1.32 4.31 7.20
C ILE A 134 -0.61 5.17 8.25
N LEU A 135 -1.28 5.48 9.35
CA LEU A 135 -0.77 6.38 10.39
C LEU A 135 0.52 5.85 11.02
N LYS A 136 0.51 4.57 11.42
CA LYS A 136 1.67 3.91 12.05
C LYS A 136 2.88 3.92 11.12
N ASN A 137 2.70 3.65 9.82
CA ASN A 137 3.83 3.43 8.93
C ASN A 137 4.30 4.72 8.23
N MET A 138 3.48 5.78 8.15
CA MET A 138 3.92 7.07 7.60
C MET A 138 4.59 8.00 8.60
N ASN A 139 4.33 7.82 9.91
CA ASN A 139 4.84 8.71 10.95
C ASN A 139 6.16 8.26 11.57
N VAL A 140 6.52 6.99 11.43
CA VAL A 140 7.79 6.42 11.92
C VAL A 140 9.03 7.11 11.31
N SER A 141 8.90 7.73 10.14
CA SER A 141 10.03 8.28 9.39
C SER A 141 10.37 9.74 9.72
N SER A 142 9.49 10.45 10.42
CA SER A 142 9.74 11.83 10.88
C SER A 142 10.67 11.89 12.10
N SER A 143 10.72 10.82 12.89
CA SER A 143 11.51 10.75 14.13
C SER A 143 13.00 10.53 13.88
N THR A 144 13.36 9.79 12.83
CA THR A 144 14.75 9.35 12.61
C THR A 144 15.65 10.41 11.96
N LYS A 145 15.09 11.49 11.39
CA LYS A 145 15.88 12.57 10.78
C LYS A 145 16.35 13.64 11.77
N LYS A 146 15.68 13.79 12.91
CA LYS A 146 15.97 14.88 13.85
C LYS A 146 17.25 14.66 14.68
N ASP A 147 17.70 13.42 14.81
CA ASP A 147 18.87 13.07 15.64
C ASP A 147 20.22 13.12 14.89
N ARG A 148 20.25 13.56 13.62
CA ARG A 148 21.48 13.59 12.80
C ARG A 148 22.00 14.98 12.42
N GLU A 149 21.28 16.05 12.72
CA GLU A 149 21.69 17.42 12.33
C GLU A 149 22.27 18.28 13.49
N GLU A 150 22.33 17.78 14.73
CA GLU A 150 22.87 18.54 15.89
C GLU A 150 24.36 18.26 16.21
N GLY A 151 25.12 17.66 15.29
CA GLY A 151 26.50 17.18 15.55
C GLY A 151 27.66 17.95 14.88
N GLU A 152 27.40 18.97 14.06
CA GLU A 152 28.45 19.60 13.23
C GLU A 152 28.37 21.13 13.28
N SER A 153 28.63 21.71 14.45
CA SER A 153 29.02 23.11 14.57
C SER A 153 29.71 23.32 15.91
N ASP A 154 30.98 22.95 15.98
CA ASP A 154 31.99 23.54 16.86
C ASP A 154 33.32 22.84 16.58
N VAL A 155 34.18 23.49 15.79
CA VAL A 155 35.65 23.61 15.95
C VAL A 155 36.14 24.26 14.67
N ASN A 156 36.44 25.56 14.73
CA ASN A 156 37.63 26.18 14.13
C ASN A 156 37.62 27.68 14.45
N ASN A 157 38.27 28.01 15.57
CA ASN A 157 38.86 29.32 15.79
C ASN A 157 40.31 29.09 16.25
#